data_AF-A0A434V086-F1
#
_entry.id   AF-A0A434V086-F1
#
_cell.length_a   1.000
_cell.length_b   1.000
_cell.length_c   1.000
_cell.angle_alpha   90.00
_cell.angle_beta   90.00
_cell.angle_gamma   90.00
#
_symmetry.space_group_name_H-M   'P 1'
#
loop_
_entity.id
_entity.type
_entity.pdbx_description
1 polymer ?
#
loop_
_entity_poly.entity_id
_entity_poly.type
_entity_poly.pdbx_seq_one_letter_code
_entity_poly.pdbx_strand_id
1 'polypeptide(L)'
;PFTVHDLRRTGSTLLNELGFNSDWIEKCLAHEDGRSSRGVYNKAEYEVQRRHMMQEWSDAVEAWVEGRKRPVVLMPPMMTVFEPDPAL
;
A
#
# COMPACT_ATOMS: atom_id res chain seq x y z
N PRO A 1 -18.57 -8.95 19.04
CA PRO A 1 -18.86 -7.49 18.93
C PRO A 1 -17.89 -6.90 17.91
N PHE A 2 -18.30 -5.87 17.18
CA PHE A 2 -17.43 -5.18 16.22
C PHE A 2 -16.39 -4.31 16.95
N THR A 3 -15.16 -4.31 16.47
CA THR A 3 -14.00 -3.61 17.06
C THR A 3 -13.13 -2.94 15.99
N VAL A 4 -12.20 -2.09 16.43
CA VAL A 4 -11.20 -1.46 15.54
C VAL A 4 -10.32 -2.51 14.83
N HIS A 5 -10.11 -3.68 15.44
CA HIS A 5 -9.36 -4.77 14.79
C HIS A 5 -10.10 -5.31 13.55
N ASP A 6 -11.43 -5.32 13.56
CA ASP A 6 -12.22 -5.79 12.42
C ASP A 6 -12.07 -4.83 11.22
N LEU A 7 -11.99 -3.51 11.46
CA LEU A 7 -11.68 -2.52 10.41
C LEU A 7 -10.33 -2.79 9.74
N ARG A 8 -9.30 -3.10 10.55
CA ARG A 8 -7.96 -3.44 10.06
C ARG A 8 -7.98 -4.70 9.19
N ARG A 9 -8.72 -5.73 9.62
CA ARG A 9 -8.88 -6.98 8.86
C ARG A 9 -9.61 -6.76 7.54
N THR A 10 -10.73 -6.03 7.58
CA THR A 10 -11.50 -5.69 6.39
C THR A 10 -10.65 -4.92 5.37
N GLY A 11 -9.89 -3.91 5.82
CA GLY A 11 -8.98 -3.15 4.95
C GLY A 11 -7.91 -4.04 4.31
N SER A 12 -7.27 -4.92 5.09
CA SER A 12 -6.27 -5.87 4.57
C SER A 12 -6.86 -6.81 3.50
N THR A 13 -8.04 -7.39 3.77
CA THR A 13 -8.73 -8.26 2.81
C THR A 13 -9.03 -7.53 1.51
N LEU A 14 -9.67 -6.36 1.59
CA LEU A 14 -10.09 -5.61 0.40
C LEU A 14 -8.90 -5.11 -0.42
N LEU A 15 -7.81 -4.67 0.22
CA LEU A 15 -6.60 -4.26 -0.49
C LEU A 15 -5.93 -5.43 -1.24
N ASN A 16 -5.94 -6.64 -0.66
CA ASN A 16 -5.47 -7.84 -1.36
C ASN A 16 -6.40 -8.23 -2.52
N GLU A 17 -7.73 -8.14 -2.34
CA GLU A 17 -8.70 -8.42 -3.40
C GLU A 17 -8.62 -7.42 -4.56
N LEU A 18 -8.30 -6.16 -4.27
CA LEU A 18 -8.01 -5.14 -5.27
C LEU A 18 -6.70 -5.42 -6.05
N GLY A 19 -5.82 -6.28 -5.52
CA GLY A 19 -4.58 -6.70 -6.19
C GLY A 19 -3.36 -5.83 -5.85
N PHE A 20 -3.38 -5.07 -4.75
CA PHE A 20 -2.18 -4.38 -4.27
C PHE A 20 -1.11 -5.37 -3.81
N ASN A 21 0.15 -4.93 -3.85
CA ASN A 21 1.27 -5.74 -3.38
C ASN A 21 1.17 -6.00 -1.87
N SER A 22 1.15 -7.27 -1.47
CA SER A 22 1.03 -7.67 -0.07
C SER A 22 2.13 -7.08 0.81
N ASP A 23 3.36 -6.92 0.32
CA ASP A 23 4.44 -6.30 1.09
C ASP A 23 4.09 -4.85 1.49
N TRP A 24 3.37 -4.11 0.65
CA TRP A 24 2.96 -2.73 0.98
C TRP A 24 1.88 -2.73 2.05
N ILE A 25 0.93 -3.67 1.94
CA ILE A 25 -0.17 -3.85 2.89
C ILE A 25 0.40 -4.20 4.26
N GLU A 26 1.27 -5.22 4.35
CA GLU A 26 1.87 -5.65 5.61
C GLU A 26 2.69 -4.54 6.27
N LYS A 27 3.41 -3.75 5.47
CA LYS A 27 4.15 -2.58 5.97
C LYS A 27 3.24 -1.45 6.45
N CYS A 28 2.12 -1.19 5.79
CA CYS A 28 1.10 -0.24 6.29
C CYS A 28 0.45 -0.72 7.60
N LEU A 29 0.40 -2.04 7.81
CA LEU A 29 -0.08 -2.64 9.04
C LEU A 29 0.98 -2.67 10.16
N ALA A 30 2.21 -2.20 9.89
CA ALA A 30 3.35 -2.31 10.80
C ALA A 30 3.60 -3.77 11.26
N HIS A 31 3.35 -4.73 10.37
CA HIS A 31 3.76 -6.10 10.60
C HIS A 31 5.26 -6.26 10.32
N GLU A 32 5.96 -6.95 11.21
CA GLU A 32 7.35 -7.35 10.99
C GLU A 32 7.36 -8.74 10.35
N ASP A 33 7.84 -8.83 9.11
CA ASP A 33 8.05 -10.11 8.45
C ASP A 33 9.28 -10.82 9.03
N GLY A 34 9.05 -11.66 10.04
CA GLY A 34 10.09 -12.50 10.65
C GLY A 34 10.71 -13.57 9.74
N ARG A 35 10.46 -13.54 8.42
CA ARG A 35 10.82 -14.62 7.46
C ARG A 35 11.68 -14.17 6.28
N SER A 36 12.13 -12.92 6.17
CA SER A 36 12.92 -12.53 5.00
C SER A 36 14.12 -11.63 5.32
N SER A 37 15.30 -12.06 4.86
CA SER A 37 16.51 -11.25 4.75
C SER A 37 16.36 -10.00 3.85
N ARG A 38 15.20 -9.83 3.20
CA ARG A 38 14.85 -8.66 2.36
C ARG A 38 14.72 -7.35 3.13
N GLY A 39 14.39 -7.39 4.42
CA GLY A 39 14.25 -6.18 5.26
C GLY A 39 15.57 -5.41 5.46
N VAL A 40 16.72 -6.07 5.25
CA VAL A 40 18.06 -5.46 5.47
C VAL A 40 18.49 -4.55 4.31
N TYR A 41 17.98 -4.77 3.09
CA TYR A 41 18.42 -4.02 1.89
C TYR A 41 17.47 -2.89 1.46
N ASN A 42 16.30 -2.77 2.06
CA ASN A 42 15.25 -1.85 1.58
C ASN A 42 14.99 -0.71 2.58
N LYS A 43 15.99 0.12 2.89
CA LYS A 43 15.86 1.15 3.95
C LYS A 43 14.81 2.26 3.69
N ALA A 44 14.26 2.36 2.47
CA ALA A 44 13.17 3.26 2.12
C ALA A 44 11.88 2.48 1.81
N GLU A 45 11.56 1.46 2.62
CA GLU A 45 10.52 0.45 2.38
C GLU A 45 9.23 1.03 1.79
N TYR A 46 9.13 0.99 0.46
CA TYR A 46 7.90 1.22 -0.30
C TYR A 46 7.13 2.51 0.06
N GLU A 47 7.79 3.56 0.53
CA GLU A 47 7.11 4.76 1.06
C GLU A 47 6.11 5.35 0.05
N VAL A 48 6.56 5.57 -1.19
CA VAL A 48 5.73 6.15 -2.25
C VAL A 48 4.62 5.19 -2.67
N GLN A 49 4.91 3.90 -2.74
CA GLN A 49 3.94 2.88 -3.08
C GLN A 49 2.86 2.74 -2.00
N ARG A 50 3.23 2.80 -0.72
CA ARG A 50 2.30 2.81 0.41
C ARG A 50 1.45 4.09 0.43
N ARG A 51 2.05 5.26 0.18
CA ARG A 51 1.30 6.52 0.08
C ARG A 51 0.26 6.44 -1.03
N HIS A 52 0.67 5.95 -2.21
CA HIS A 52 -0.21 5.76 -3.36
C HIS A 52 -1.35 4.79 -3.03
N MET A 53 -1.04 3.60 -2.50
CA MET A 53 -2.04 2.62 -2.10
C MET A 53 -3.05 3.19 -1.09
N MET A 54 -2.58 3.91 -0.07
CA MET A 54 -3.46 4.49 0.95
C MET A 54 -4.33 5.63 0.40
N GLN A 55 -3.83 6.38 -0.59
CA GLN A 55 -4.63 7.39 -1.29
C GLN A 55 -5.72 6.72 -2.14
N GLU A 56 -5.38 5.70 -2.92
CA GLU A 56 -6.33 4.93 -3.72
C GLU A 56 -7.41 4.27 -2.84
N TRP A 57 -7.02 3.77 -1.66
CA TRP A 57 -7.95 3.26 -0.66
C TRP A 57 -8.92 4.34 -0.17
N SER A 58 -8.40 5.51 0.20
CA SER A 58 -9.21 6.64 0.65
C SER A 58 -10.23 7.07 -0.41
N ASP A 59 -9.78 7.23 -1.65
CA ASP A 59 -10.64 7.64 -2.77
C ASP A 59 -11.71 6.59 -3.09
N ALA A 60 -11.38 5.29 -2.95
CA ALA A 60 -12.34 4.20 -3.14
C ALA A 60 -13.44 4.23 -2.06
N VAL A 61 -13.07 4.42 -0.79
CA VAL A 61 -14.01 4.56 0.32
C VAL A 61 -14.92 5.77 0.12
N GLU A 62 -14.36 6.92 -0.26
CA GLU A 62 -15.14 8.13 -0.55
C GLU A 62 -16.13 7.91 -1.70
N ALA A 63 -15.69 7.30 -2.80
CA ALA A 63 -16.56 6.97 -3.91
C ALA A 63 -17.72 6.05 -3.49
N TRP A 64 -17.48 5.05 -2.63
CA TRP A 64 -18.53 4.18 -2.11
C TRP A 64 -19.53 4.92 -1.22
N VAL A 65 -19.06 5.83 -0.37
CA VAL A 65 -19.94 6.69 0.46
C VAL A 65 -20.85 7.54 -0.42
N GLU A 66 -20.35 8.00 -1.56
CA GLU A 66 -21.12 8.76 -2.56
C GLU A 66 -21.93 7.89 -3.53
N GLY A 67 -21.92 6.57 -3.38
CA GLY A 67 -22.65 5.64 -4.26
C GLY A 67 -22.06 5.49 -5.67
N ARG A 68 -20.80 5.87 -5.87
CA ARG A 68 -20.07 5.77 -7.15
C ARG A 68 -19.14 4.57 -7.17
N LYS A 69 -18.87 4.06 -8.38
CA LYS A 69 -17.79 3.08 -8.62
C LYS A 69 -16.56 3.84 -9.13
N ARG A 70 -15.39 3.51 -8.57
CA ARG A 70 -14.10 4.08 -8.98
C ARG A 70 -13.14 2.95 -9.33
N PRO A 71 -12.49 2.98 -10.51
CA PRO A 71 -11.39 2.05 -10.79
C PRO A 71 -10.19 2.40 -9.91
N VAL A 72 -9.46 1.38 -9.46
CA VAL A 72 -8.25 1.55 -8.65
C VAL A 72 -7.02 1.44 -9.53
N VAL A 73 -6.07 2.36 -9.37
CA VAL A 73 -4.78 2.36 -10.05
C VAL A 73 -3.77 1.69 -9.11
N LEU A 74 -3.27 0.51 -9.48
CA LEU A 74 -2.43 -0.27 -8.56
C LEU A 74 -1.03 0.29 -8.38
N MET A 75 -0.45 0.87 -9.43
CA MET A 75 0.93 1.36 -9.43
C MET A 75 0.96 2.88 -9.35
N PRO A 76 1.89 3.47 -8.57
CA PRO A 76 2.09 4.91 -8.59
C PRO A 76 2.52 5.36 -10.01
N PRO A 77 2.19 6.60 -10.42
CA PRO A 77 2.73 7.18 -11.64
C PRO A 77 4.26 7.11 -11.60
N MET A 78 4.90 6.79 -12.73
CA MET A 78 6.36 6.61 -12.82
C MET A 78 7.10 7.73 -12.08
N MET A 79 7.86 7.37 -11.05
CA MET A 79 8.92 8.24 -10.56
C MET A 79 9.81 8.57 -11.74
N THR A 80 10.12 9.85 -11.94
CA THR A 80 11.35 10.25 -12.62
C THR A 80 12.48 9.37 -12.09
N VAL A 81 13.03 8.55 -12.98
CA VAL A 81 14.14 7.65 -12.69
C VAL A 81 15.19 8.44 -11.93
N PHE A 82 15.61 7.92 -10.78
CA PHE A 82 16.78 8.41 -10.08
C PHE A 82 17.93 8.33 -11.08
N GLU A 83 18.40 9.47 -11.61
CA GLU A 83 19.67 9.49 -12.32
C GLU A 83 20.72 9.01 -11.31
N PRO A 84 21.41 7.88 -11.55
CA PRO A 84 22.49 7.48 -10.67
C PRO A 84 23.54 8.59 -10.70
N ASP A 85 23.99 9.01 -9.52
CA ASP A 85 25.09 9.96 -9.40
C ASP A 85 26.29 9.43 -10.20
N PRO A 86 26.79 10.17 -11.20
CA PRO A 86 27.93 9.73 -12.00
C PRO A 86 29.22 9.59 -11.18
N ALA A 87 29.23 9.96 -9.91
CA ALA A 87 30.34 9.80 -8.98
C ALA A 87 30.32 8.50 -8.15
N LEU A 88 29.39 7.57 -8.39
CA LEU A 88 29.40 6.19 -7.84
C LEU A 88 29.94 5.16 -8.84
#